data_AF-A0A200J1B9-F1
#
_entry.id   AF-A0A200J1B9-F1
#
_cell.length_a   1.000
_cell.length_b   1.000
_cell.length_c   1.000
_cell.angle_alpha   90.00
_cell.angle_beta   90.00
_cell.angle_gamma   90.00
#
_symmetry.space_group_name_H-M   'P 1'
#
loop_
_entity.id
_entity.type
_entity.pdbx_description
1 polymer ?
#
loop_
_entity_poly.entity_id
_entity_poly.type
_entity_poly.pdbx_seq_one_letter_code
_entity_poly.pdbx_strand_id
1 'polypeptide(L)' 'MSGGQLVYYGQDILLESYSEEAEFVKCVIDLSIMTMEIVCKNIIVKEIDMKDVSFLWNDKNKKNL' A
#
# COMPACT_ATOMS: atom_id res chain seq x y z
N MET A 1 -5.48 -1.20 30.41
CA MET A 1 -5.23 -2.08 29.24
C MET A 1 -4.94 -1.18 28.05
N SER A 2 -3.67 -1.00 27.74
CA SER A 2 -3.21 -0.27 26.54
C SER A 2 -3.65 -1.08 25.33
N GLY A 3 -4.53 -0.50 24.50
CA GLY A 3 -5.03 -1.14 23.28
C GLY A 3 -3.86 -1.69 22.47
N GLY A 4 -3.88 -3.01 22.24
CA GLY A 4 -2.81 -3.73 21.57
C GLY A 4 -2.56 -3.10 20.20
N GLN A 5 -1.41 -2.47 20.06
CA GLN A 5 -0.88 -2.04 18.78
C GLN A 5 -0.83 -3.30 17.90
N LEU A 6 -1.57 -3.30 16.81
CA LEU A 6 -1.55 -4.41 15.85
C LEU A 6 -0.18 -4.38 15.16
N VAL A 7 0.78 -5.06 15.77
CA VAL A 7 2.13 -5.18 15.23
C VAL A 7 2.08 -6.19 14.10
N TYR A 8 1.72 -5.74 12.91
CA TYR A 8 1.86 -6.54 11.69
C TYR A 8 3.34 -6.51 11.31
N TYR A 9 4.09 -7.45 11.88
CA TYR A 9 5.49 -7.70 11.52
C TYR A 9 5.55 -8.34 10.14
N GLY A 10 6.27 -7.70 9.22
CA GLY A 10 6.50 -8.22 7.87
C GLY A 10 5.48 -7.69 6.88
N GLN A 11 5.83 -6.58 6.23
CA GLN A 11 5.19 -6.18 4.99
C GLN A 11 6.16 -6.55 3.87
N ASP A 12 5.84 -7.62 3.14
CA ASP A 12 6.65 -8.03 2.00
C ASP A 12 6.09 -7.39 0.74
N ILE A 13 6.97 -6.70 0.01
CA ILE A 13 6.64 -6.07 -1.27
C ILE A 13 7.45 -6.80 -2.34
N LEU A 14 6.73 -7.42 -3.27
CA LEU A 14 7.31 -8.12 -4.42
C LEU A 14 6.94 -7.38 -5.70
N LEU A 15 7.92 -7.24 -6.59
CA LEU A 15 7.75 -6.68 -7.93
C LEU A 15 8.02 -7.77 -8.96
N GLU A 16 7.04 -8.01 -9.82
CA GLU A 16 7.07 -9.06 -10.84
C GLU A 16 6.72 -8.47 -12.21
N SER A 17 7.27 -9.04 -13.28
CA SER A 17 6.83 -8.74 -14.64
C SER A 17 5.40 -9.21 -14.85
N TYR A 18 4.54 -8.37 -15.44
CA TYR A 18 3.17 -8.77 -15.73
C TYR A 18 3.12 -9.60 -17.02
N SER A 19 2.68 -10.87 -16.92
CA SER A 19 2.74 -11.82 -18.04
C SER A 19 1.74 -11.53 -19.16
N GLU A 20 0.65 -10.82 -18.88
CA GLU A 20 -0.38 -10.52 -19.87
C GLU A 20 -0.02 -9.31 -20.73
N GLU A 21 0.68 -8.33 -20.16
CA GLU A 21 1.17 -7.15 -20.89
C GLU A 21 2.56 -6.72 -20.42
N ALA A 22 3.53 -6.79 -21.34
CA ALA A 22 4.94 -6.51 -21.07
C ALA A 22 5.24 -5.05 -20.63
N GLU A 23 4.34 -4.11 -20.91
CA GLU A 23 4.47 -2.72 -20.45
C GLU A 23 4.06 -2.52 -18.99
N PHE A 24 3.52 -3.55 -18.34
CA PHE A 24 3.02 -3.48 -16.97
C PHE A 24 3.89 -4.28 -15.99
N VAL A 25 3.88 -3.82 -14.75
CA VAL A 25 4.52 -4.45 -13.60
C VAL A 25 3.43 -4.79 -12.60
N LYS A 26 3.56 -5.96 -11.99
CA LYS A 26 2.73 -6.42 -10.89
C LYS A 26 3.45 -6.17 -9.57
N CYS A 27 2.82 -5.41 -8.69
CA CYS A 27 3.24 -5.24 -7.30
C CYS A 27 2.35 -6.11 -6.42
N VAL A 28 2.95 -6.99 -5.63
CA VAL A 28 2.25 -7.77 -4.61
C VAL A 28 2.70 -7.27 -3.25
N ILE A 29 1.74 -6.88 -2.42
CA ILE A 29 1.97 -6.42 -1.06
C ILE A 29 1.30 -7.42 -0.12
N ASP A 30 2.10 -8.12 0.67
CA ASP A 30 1.61 -8.96 1.76
C ASP A 30 1.61 -8.15 3.06
N LEU A 31 0.43 -7.92 3.63
CA LEU A 31 0.22 -7.21 4.89
C LEU A 31 -0.01 -8.16 6.07
N SER A 32 0.34 -9.44 5.93
CA SER A 32 0.10 -10.55 6.89
C SER A 32 -1.38 -10.91 7.13
N ILE A 33 -2.31 -9.96 6.97
CA ILE A 33 -3.77 -10.17 7.06
C ILE A 33 -4.47 -10.15 5.71
N MET A 34 -3.78 -9.63 4.70
CA MET A 34 -4.31 -9.38 3.37
C MET A 34 -3.15 -9.35 2.38
N THR A 35 -3.36 -9.95 1.23
CA THR A 35 -2.50 -9.77 0.06
C THR A 35 -3.19 -8.80 -0.89
N MET A 36 -2.48 -7.74 -1.28
CA MET A 36 -2.93 -6.77 -2.27
C MET A 36 -2.11 -6.93 -3.55
N GLU A 37 -2.77 -6.86 -4.69
CA GLU A 37 -2.14 -6.88 -6.01
C GLU A 37 -2.44 -5.58 -6.74
N ILE A 38 -1.40 -4.94 -7.28
CA ILE A 38 -1.49 -3.70 -8.04
C ILE A 38 -0.78 -3.92 -9.38
N VAL A 39 -1.50 -3.78 -10.48
CA VAL A 39 -0.95 -3.87 -11.84
C VAL A 39 -0.90 -2.48 -12.45
N CYS A 40 0.29 -2.01 -12.82
CA CYS A 40 0.48 -0.66 -13.35
C CYS A 40 1.68 -0.58 -14.29
N LYS A 41 1.64 0.37 -15.24
CA LYS A 41 2.72 0.56 -16.23
C LYS A 41 4.06 0.97 -15.62
N ASN A 42 4.02 1.64 -14.47
CA ASN A 42 5.21 2.12 -13.78
C ASN A 42 4.95 2.21 -12.27
N ILE A 43 5.94 1.81 -11.48
CA ILE A 43 5.93 1.87 -10.02
C ILE A 43 7.16 2.66 -9.58
N ILE A 44 6.94 3.68 -8.74
CA ILE A 44 7.99 4.55 -8.22
C ILE A 44 7.96 4.47 -6.70
N VAL A 45 9.04 3.97 -6.09
CA VAL A 45 9.21 3.93 -4.63
C VAL A 45 10.11 5.10 -4.21
N LYS A 46 9.66 5.90 -3.25
CA LYS A 46 10.42 7.02 -2.68
C LYS A 46 10.26 7.03 -1.17
N GLU A 47 11.32 7.43 -0.48
CA GLU A 47 11.19 7.88 0.91
C GLU A 47 10.48 9.24 0.91
N ILE A 48 9.41 9.36 1.69
CA ILE A 48 8.61 10.58 1.81
C ILE A 48 8.34 10.85 3.28
N ASP A 49 8.33 12.12 3.67
CA ASP A 49 7.96 12.53 5.02
C ASP A 49 6.45 12.33 5.20
N MET A 50 6.05 11.78 6.34
CA MET A 50 4.65 11.48 6.66
C MET A 50 3.77 12.75 6.65
N LYS A 51 4.35 13.93 6.90
CA LYS A 51 3.64 15.22 6.80
C LYS A 51 3.22 15.58 5.37
N ASP A 52 3.92 15.04 4.37
CA ASP A 52 3.71 15.33 2.95
C ASP A 52 2.73 14.33 2.31
N VAL A 53 2.22 13.36 3.07
CA VAL A 53 1.29 12.33 2.59
C VAL A 53 -0.17 12.73 2.84
N SER A 54 -0.94 12.90 1.76
CA SER A 54 -2.38 13.08 1.84
C SER A 54 -3.09 11.72 1.87
N PHE A 55 -3.41 11.22 3.07
CA PHE A 55 -4.22 10.02 3.20
C PHE A 55 -5.71 10.32 2.96
N LEU A 56 -6.42 9.38 2.33
CA LEU A 56 -7.86 9.48 2.07
C LEU A 56 -8.69 9.74 3.34
N TRP A 57 -8.24 9.20 4.48
CA TRP A 57 -8.90 9.37 5.80
C TRP A 57 -8.44 10.61 6.57
N ASN A 58 -7.47 11.37 6.06
CA ASN A 58 -6.99 12.59 6.72
C ASN A 58 -7.96 13.77 6.54
N ASP A 59 -8.99 13.57 5.71
CA ASP A 59 -10.03 14.55 5.45
C ASP A 59 -11.04 14.57 6.63
N LYS A 60 -10.78 15.43 7.61
CA LYS A 60 -11.61 15.60 8.82
C LYS A 60 -13.06 16.04 8.54
N ASN A 61 -13.43 16.24 7.27
CA ASN A 61 -14.75 16.68 6.82
C ASN A 61 -15.66 15.58 6.25
N LYS A 62 -15.25 14.30 6.19
CA LYS A 62 -16.20 13.20 5.94
C LYS A 62 -16.85 12.72 7.26
N LYS A 63 -17.59 13.63 7.90
CA LYS A 63 -18.75 13.23 8.71
C LYS A 63 -19.92 13.13 7.73
N ASN A 64 -20.61 11.99 7.73
CA ASN A 64 -21.80 11.65 6.92
C ASN A 64 -21.50 10.84 5.66
N LEU A 65 -21.28 9.55 5.85
CA LEU A 65 -21.88 8.50 5.02
C LEU A 65 -22.65 7.58 5.97
#